data_AF-W4RTM4-F1
#
_entry.id   AF-W4RTM4-F1
#
_cell.length_a   1.000
_cell.length_b   1.000
_cell.length_c   1.000
_cell.angle_alpha   90.00
_cell.angle_beta   90.00
_cell.angle_gamma   90.00
#
_symmetry.space_group_name_H-M   'P 1'
#
loop_
_entity.id
_entity.type
_entity.pdbx_description
1 polymer ?
#
loop_
_entity_poly.entity_id
_entity_poly.type
_entity_poly.pdbx_seq_one_letter_code
_entity_poly.pdbx_strand_id
1 'polypeptide(L)' 'MDDYDIKMEMIFIPVKNGYIKVFVHGFNRLGTWGNAVAVFNGESANAKGFNKKRTIVHSLVKLHRSLEKKRREN' A
#
# COMPACT_ATOMS: atom_id res chain seq x y z
N MET A 1 -2.84 14.90 25.89
CA MET A 1 -3.51 14.56 24.63
C MET A 1 -2.37 14.21 23.71
N ASP A 2 -2.02 12.92 23.64
CA ASP A 2 -0.78 12.49 22.98
C ASP A 2 -0.90 12.80 21.49
N ASP A 3 -0.01 13.66 21.03
CA ASP A 3 0.20 14.03 19.64
C ASP A 3 0.74 12.79 18.93
N TYR A 4 -0.16 11.91 18.48
CA TYR A 4 0.21 10.79 17.60
C TYR A 4 0.61 11.39 16.28
N ASP A 5 1.89 11.76 16.20
CA ASP A 5 2.63 12.08 15.01
C ASP A 5 2.19 11.10 13.90
N ILE A 6 1.35 11.57 12.96
CA ILE A 6 0.76 10.77 11.88
C ILE A 6 1.88 10.51 10.87
N LYS A 7 2.87 9.72 11.27
CA LYS A 7 4.01 9.38 10.42
C LYS A 7 3.53 8.44 9.33
N MET A 8 3.50 8.98 8.12
CA MET A 8 3.29 8.18 6.92
C MET A 8 4.59 7.49 6.55
N GLU A 9 4.57 6.16 6.49
CA GLU A 9 5.68 5.40 5.97
C GLU A 9 5.52 5.21 4.46
N MET A 10 6.63 5.31 3.74
CA MET A 10 6.66 5.18 2.29
C MET A 10 7.67 4.10 1.89
N ILE A 11 7.24 3.16 1.07
CA ILE A 11 8.09 2.14 0.46
C ILE A 11 8.14 2.40 -1.04
N PHE A 12 9.34 2.48 -1.59
CA PHE A 12 9.58 2.62 -3.02
C PHE A 12 10.27 1.37 -3.54
N ILE A 13 9.61 0.64 -4.43
CA ILE A 13 10.17 -0.55 -5.07
C ILE A 13 10.55 -0.16 -6.51
N PRO A 14 11.85 -0.09 -6.85
CA PRO A 14 12.28 0.23 -8.20
C PRO A 14 11.89 -0.90 -9.16
N VAL A 15 11.37 -0.51 -10.32
CA VAL A 15 11.05 -1.41 -11.44
C VAL A 15 11.52 -0.76 -12.75
N LYS A 16 11.59 -1.52 -13.84
CA LYS A 16 12.13 -1.03 -15.12
C LYS A 16 11.48 0.29 -15.60
N ASN A 17 10.19 0.48 -15.34
CA ASN A 17 9.42 1.65 -15.81
C ASN A 17 9.03 2.61 -14.66
N GLY A 18 9.84 2.70 -13.61
CA GLY A 18 9.63 3.65 -12.50
C GLY A 18 9.60 2.98 -11.13
N TYR A 19 8.63 3.34 -10.29
CA TYR A 19 8.54 2.85 -8.91
C TYR A 19 7.13 2.41 -8.56
N ILE A 20 7.00 1.24 -7.95
CA ILE A 20 5.81 0.91 -7.17
C ILE A 20 5.94 1.64 -5.83
N LYS A 21 4.98 2.51 -5.52
CA LYS A 21 4.95 3.30 -4.29
C LYS A 21 3.94 2.68 -3.34
N VAL A 22 4.31 2.48 -2.08
CA VAL A 22 3.36 2.05 -1.04
C VAL A 22 3.34 3.08 0.07
N PHE A 23 2.17 3.66 0.31
CA PHE A 23 1.92 4.61 1.40
C PHE A 23 1.23 3.86 2.54
N VAL A 24 1.82 3.89 3.73
CA VAL A 24 1.34 3.17 4.90
C VAL A 24 1.02 4.17 5.99
N HIS A 25 -0.17 4.06 6.56
CA HIS A 25 -0.64 4.91 7.65
C HIS A 25 -1.33 4.09 8.75
N GLY A 26 -1.33 4.64 9.96
CA GLY A 26 -1.77 3.93 11.17
C GLY A 26 -0.74 2.92 11.65
N PHE A 27 -1.18 1.82 12.26
CA PHE A 27 -0.30 0.84 12.90
C PHE A 27 0.59 1.41 14.01
N ASN A 28 0.14 2.50 14.67
CA ASN A 28 0.90 3.22 15.70
C ASN A 28 1.28 2.33 16.91
N ARG A 29 0.51 1.26 17.15
CA ARG A 29 0.82 0.21 18.14
C ARG A 29 0.51 -1.18 17.57
N LEU A 30 1.09 -2.22 18.16
CA LEU A 30 0.78 -3.60 17.76
C LEU A 30 -0.72 -3.86 17.85
N GLY A 31 -1.32 -4.41 16.79
CA GLY A 31 -2.76 -4.70 16.75
C GLY A 31 -3.65 -3.48 16.50
N THR A 32 -3.10 -2.28 16.29
CA THR A 32 -3.90 -1.11 15.87
C THR A 32 -4.25 -1.18 14.40
N TRP A 33 -5.39 -0.59 14.06
CA TRP A 33 -5.84 -0.49 12.69
C TRP A 33 -4.88 0.38 11.87
N GLY A 34 -4.73 0.04 10.59
CA GLY A 34 -4.00 0.83 9.63
C GLY A 34 -4.35 0.45 8.20
N ASN A 35 -3.70 1.13 7.27
CA ASN A 35 -3.97 1.01 5.85
C ASN A 35 -2.69 1.14 5.03
N ALA A 36 -2.63 0.42 3.92
CA ALA A 36 -1.59 0.51 2.91
C ALA A 36 -2.22 0.79 1.55
N VAL A 37 -1.65 1.74 0.81
CA VAL A 37 -2.06 2.09 -0.55
C VAL A 37 -0.87 1.88 -1.48
N ALA A 38 -0.97 0.91 -2.37
CA ALA A 38 0.03 0.65 -3.40
C ALA A 38 -0.37 1.35 -4.70
N VAL A 39 0.58 2.01 -5.37
CA VAL A 39 0.37 2.82 -6.57
C VAL A 39 1.44 2.51 -7.61
N PHE A 40 1.04 2.29 -8.86
CA PHE A 40 1.93 2.15 -10.01
C PHE A 40 1.21 2.49 -11.33
N ASN A 41 1.85 3.27 -12.20
CA ASN A 41 1.34 3.61 -13.55
C ASN A 41 -0.13 4.08 -13.59
N GLY A 42 -0.54 4.93 -12.64
CA GLY A 42 -1.90 5.46 -12.55
C GLY A 42 -2.91 4.49 -11.92
N GLU A 43 -2.53 3.24 -11.65
CA GLU A 43 -3.34 2.29 -10.89
C GLU A 43 -3.02 2.37 -9.40
N SER A 44 -4.05 2.18 -8.58
CA SER A 44 -3.91 2.13 -7.12
C SER A 44 -4.75 1.02 -6.50
N ALA A 45 -4.26 0.45 -5.41
CA ALA A 45 -5.00 -0.52 -4.63
C ALA A 45 -4.79 -0.32 -3.13
N ASN A 46 -5.88 -0.42 -2.37
CA ASN A 46 -5.86 -0.24 -0.92
C ASN A 46 -6.08 -1.55 -0.16
N ALA A 47 -5.45 -1.67 1.00
CA ALA A 47 -5.70 -2.72 1.98
C ALA A 47 -5.74 -2.11 3.38
N LYS A 48 -6.68 -2.57 4.20
CA LYS A 48 -6.88 -2.16 5.59
C LYS A 48 -6.76 -3.38 6.49
N GLY A 49 -6.25 -3.21 7.71
CA GLY A 49 -6.16 -4.31 8.67
C GLY A 49 -5.40 -3.93 9.93
N PHE A 50 -5.18 -4.92 10.81
CA PHE A 50 -4.49 -4.75 12.10
C PHE A 50 -3.03 -5.23 12.09
N ASN A 51 -2.62 -5.96 11.05
CA ASN A 51 -1.25 -6.43 10.87
C ASN A 51 -0.60 -5.67 9.71
N LYS A 52 0.36 -4.80 10.04
CA LYS A 52 1.04 -3.92 9.07
C LYS A 52 1.64 -4.68 7.88
N LYS A 53 2.44 -5.72 8.15
CA LYS A 53 3.12 -6.51 7.10
C LYS A 53 2.11 -7.16 6.16
N ARG A 54 1.08 -7.82 6.73
CA ARG A 54 0.03 -8.46 5.95
C ARG A 54 -0.73 -7.43 5.09
N THR A 55 -1.04 -6.27 5.65
CA THR A 55 -1.77 -5.20 4.95
C THR A 55 -0.95 -4.65 3.77
N ILE A 56 0.35 -4.41 3.95
CA ILE A 56 1.25 -3.99 2.86
C ILE A 56 1.24 -5.02 1.73
N VAL A 57 1.50 -6.30 2.05
CA VAL A 57 1.49 -7.38 1.04
C VAL A 57 0.14 -7.48 0.32
N HIS A 58 -0.97 -7.38 1.05
CA HIS A 58 -2.31 -7.39 0.45
C HIS A 58 -2.53 -6.23 -0.53
N SER A 59 -2.07 -5.01 -0.22
CA SER A 59 -2.18 -3.89 -1.16
C SER A 59 -1.41 -4.14 -2.46
N LEU A 60 -0.21 -4.71 -2.37
CA LEU A 60 0.61 -5.07 -3.53
C LEU A 60 -0.03 -6.18 -4.39
N VAL A 61 -0.56 -7.23 -3.76
CA VAL A 61 -1.28 -8.31 -4.46
C VAL A 61 -2.52 -7.77 -5.18
N LYS A 62 -3.29 -6.87 -4.55
CA LYS A 62 -4.44 -6.23 -5.19
C LYS A 62 -4.02 -5.35 -6.37
N LEU A 63 -2.95 -4.57 -6.23
CA LEU A 63 -2.42 -3.75 -7.31
C LEU A 63 -2.00 -4.62 -8.50
N HIS A 64 -1.27 -5.71 -8.25
CA HIS A 64 -0.87 -6.65 -9.29
C HIS A 64 -2.07 -7.19 -10.08
N ARG A 65 -3.13 -7.63 -9.38
CA ARG A 65 -4.36 -8.10 -10.02
C ARG A 65 -5.07 -7.01 -10.84
N SER A 66 -5.08 -5.76 -10.36
CA SER A 66 -5.64 -4.62 -11.10
C SER A 66 -4.86 -4.36 -12.39
N LEU A 67 -3.52 -4.36 -12.32
CA LEU A 67 -2.64 -4.20 -13.48
C LEU A 67 -2.83 -5.32 -14.51
N GLU A 68 -2.96 -6.56 -14.06
CA GLU A 68 -3.25 -7.70 -14.96
C GLU A 68 -4.61 -7.58 -15.64
N LYS A 69 -5.63 -7.11 -14.92
CA LYS A 69 -6.97 -6.89 -15.49
C LYS A 69 -6.93 -5.81 -16.58
N LYS A 70 -6.31 -4.66 -16.30
CA LYS A 70 -6.18 -3.56 -17.27
C LYS A 70 -5.42 -3.97 -18.53
N ARG A 71 -4.41 -4.84 -18.40
CA ARG A 71 -3.68 -5.39 -19.55
C ARG A 71 -4.55 -6.25 -20.47
N ARG A 72 -5.63 -6.86 -19.97
CA ARG A 72 -6.54 -7.69 -20.76
C ARG A 72 -7.65 -6.88 -21.44
N GLU A 73 -7.88 -5.65 -20.98
CA GLU A 73 -8.92 -4.74 -21.51
C GLU A 73 -8.38 -3.81 -22.62
N ASN A 74 -7.06 -3.78 -22.82
CA ASN A 74 -6.35 -3.09 -23.90
C ASN A 74 -5.85 -4.10 -24.94
#